data_AF-A0A915LTZ2-F1
#
_entry.id   AF-A0A915LTZ2-F1
#
_cell.length_a   1.000
_cell.length_b   1.000
_cell.length_c   1.000
_cell.angle_alpha   90.00
_cell.angle_beta   90.00
_cell.angle_gamma   90.00
#
_symmetry.space_group_name_H-M   'P 1'
#
loop_
_entity.id
_entity.type
_entity.pdbx_description
1 polymer ?
#
loop_
_entity_poly.entity_id
_entity_poly.type
_entity_poly.pdbx_seq_one_letter_code
_entity_poly.pdbx_strand_id
1 'polypeptide(L)'
;MHVDFSLAVKWPSRQNKQNDLVGTRKYSSKRALSRHVQGPADDFISVIYIVAELISGKLPWRAAKTVAVSAQLRGTFAHHVVFTRLPREIRLLYHKLNRTPGTKDPDYGMILKSFMDALKRKAPDLQTKELPDWMSMPAT
;
A
#
# COMPACT_ATOMS: atom_id res chain seq x y z
N MET A 1 -16.55 -3.05 0.24
CA MET A 1 -17.10 -1.84 -0.40
C MET A 1 -15.95 -0.84 -0.53
N HIS A 2 -15.50 -0.53 -1.75
CA HIS A 2 -14.60 0.62 -1.94
C HIS A 2 -15.46 1.88 -1.79
N VAL A 3 -15.02 2.82 -0.97
CA VAL A 3 -15.76 4.04 -0.68
C VAL A 3 -15.00 5.23 -1.27
N ASP A 4 -15.75 6.16 -1.87
CA ASP A 4 -15.27 7.42 -2.46
C ASP A 4 -14.35 7.29 -3.70
N PHE A 5 -14.89 7.66 -4.87
CA PHE A 5 -14.15 7.74 -6.14
C PHE A 5 -13.87 9.19 -6.58
N SER A 6 -14.10 10.18 -5.72
CA SER A 6 -13.92 11.60 -6.06
C SER A 6 -12.49 11.97 -6.47
N LEU A 7 -11.52 11.22 -5.95
CA LEU A 7 -10.09 11.39 -6.26
C LEU A 7 -9.59 10.41 -7.33
N ALA A 8 -10.45 9.56 -7.88
CA ALA A 8 -10.08 8.61 -8.92
C ALA A 8 -9.76 9.34 -10.23
N VAL A 9 -8.67 8.93 -10.87
CA VAL A 9 -8.22 9.50 -12.14
C VAL A 9 -8.12 8.39 -13.17
N LYS A 10 -8.57 8.66 -14.40
CA LYS A 10 -8.40 7.73 -15.52
C LYS A 10 -6.91 7.51 -15.77
N TRP A 11 -6.48 6.25 -15.67
CA TRP A 11 -5.13 5.81 -16.01
C TRP A 11 -5.17 4.89 -17.25
N PRO A 12 -4.24 5.02 -18.21
CA PRO A 12 -3.18 6.02 -18.27
C PRO A 12 -3.74 7.43 -18.53
N SER A 13 -3.24 8.42 -17.79
CA SER A 13 -3.59 9.82 -18.00
C SER A 13 -2.96 10.31 -19.30
N ARG A 14 -3.73 11.00 -20.15
CA ARG A 14 -3.20 11.67 -21.36
C ARG A 14 -2.17 12.77 -21.02
N GLN A 15 -2.20 13.27 -19.78
CA GLN A 15 -1.27 14.28 -19.30
C GLN A 15 -0.26 13.60 -18.36
N ASN A 16 0.95 13.36 -18.86
CA ASN A 16 2.14 13.09 -18.05
C ASN A 16 2.59 14.37 -17.30
N LYS A 17 1.64 15.09 -16.69
CA LYS A 17 1.95 16.27 -15.90
C LYS A 17 2.30 15.84 -14.48
N GLN A 18 3.18 16.62 -13.88
CA GLN A 18 3.48 16.55 -12.46
C GLN A 18 2.15 16.71 -11.71
N ASN A 19 1.71 15.66 -11.03
CA ASN A 19 0.43 15.69 -10.32
C ASN A 19 0.67 16.27 -8.93
N ASP A 20 -0.15 17.25 -8.55
CA ASP A 20 -0.25 17.62 -7.13
C ASP A 20 -0.66 16.40 -6.31
N LEU A 21 -0.27 16.39 -5.04
CA LEU A 21 -0.60 15.28 -4.17
C LEU A 21 -2.12 15.28 -3.93
N VAL A 22 -2.79 14.30 -4.53
CA VAL A 22 -4.21 14.06 -4.31
C VAL A 22 -4.37 12.93 -3.28
N GLY A 23 -5.13 13.19 -2.20
CA GLY A 23 -5.50 12.19 -1.20
C GLY A 23 -4.71 12.21 0.12
N THR A 24 -4.81 11.11 0.87
CA THR A 24 -4.31 11.02 2.25
C THR A 24 -2.79 10.80 2.29
N ARG A 25 -2.05 11.87 2.67
CA ARG A 25 -0.58 11.89 2.85
C ARG A 25 0.00 10.70 3.61
N LYS A 26 -0.77 10.09 4.51
CA LYS A 26 -0.35 8.97 5.36
C LYS A 26 -0.08 7.70 4.56
N TYR A 27 -0.90 7.40 3.55
CA TYR A 27 -0.80 6.16 2.77
C TYR A 27 -0.24 6.37 1.36
N SER A 28 -0.07 7.62 0.92
CA SER A 28 0.57 7.92 -0.37
C SER A 28 1.94 7.27 -0.50
N SER A 29 2.26 6.76 -1.69
CA SER A 29 3.57 6.23 -2.02
C SER A 29 4.65 7.34 -2.03
N LYS A 30 5.94 6.95 -2.00
CA LYS A 30 7.04 7.91 -2.17
C LYS A 30 6.91 8.66 -3.50
N ARG A 31 6.50 7.98 -4.56
CA ARG A 31 6.32 8.53 -5.91
C ARG A 31 5.27 9.65 -5.93
N ALA A 32 4.12 9.40 -5.30
CA ALA A 32 3.06 10.40 -5.15
C ALA A 32 3.54 11.62 -4.35
N LEU A 33 4.25 11.43 -3.24
CA LEU A 33 4.80 12.55 -2.47
C LEU A 33 5.85 13.37 -3.22
N SER A 34 6.61 12.71 -4.11
CA SER A 34 7.59 13.37 -4.99
C SER A 34 6.95 13.94 -6.26
N ARG A 35 5.61 14.00 -6.36
CA ARG A 35 4.84 14.53 -7.50
C ARG A 35 5.16 13.88 -8.85
N HIS A 36 5.66 12.64 -8.82
CA HIS A 36 5.86 11.86 -10.03
C HIS A 36 4.51 11.28 -10.51
N VAL A 37 4.46 10.85 -11.77
CA VAL A 37 3.28 10.19 -12.34
C VAL A 37 2.90 8.98 -11.48
N GLN A 38 1.69 9.00 -10.94
CA GLN A 38 1.13 7.91 -10.16
C GLN A 38 0.56 6.84 -11.09
N GLY A 39 0.63 5.58 -10.67
CA GLY A 39 0.06 4.45 -11.41
C GLY A 39 -0.50 3.38 -10.47
N PRO A 40 -1.04 2.29 -11.03
CA PRO A 40 -1.74 1.26 -10.24
C PRO A 40 -0.87 0.62 -9.14
N ALA A 41 0.46 0.59 -9.34
CA ALA A 41 1.39 0.11 -8.31
C ALA A 41 1.38 0.97 -7.03
N ASP A 42 1.05 2.26 -7.11
CA ASP A 42 0.99 3.17 -5.97
C ASP A 42 -0.18 2.85 -5.04
N ASP A 43 -1.30 2.37 -5.59
CA ASP A 43 -2.45 1.91 -4.81
C ASP A 43 -2.09 0.66 -3.98
N PHE A 44 -1.38 -0.31 -4.58
CA PHE A 44 -0.89 -1.48 -3.84
C PHE A 44 0.15 -1.14 -2.79
N ILE A 45 1.00 -0.13 -3.03
CA ILE A 45 1.91 0.39 -1.99
C ILE A 45 1.11 0.96 -0.81
N SER A 46 0.01 1.67 -1.08
CA SER A 46 -0.88 2.19 -0.06
C SER A 46 -1.50 1.06 0.78
N VAL A 47 -1.95 -0.03 0.13
CA VAL A 47 -2.44 -1.24 0.82
C VAL A 47 -1.37 -1.85 1.73
N ILE A 48 -0.12 -1.95 1.26
CA ILE A 48 0.99 -2.48 2.07
C ILE A 48 1.22 -1.61 3.31
N TYR A 49 1.11 -0.28 3.19
CA TYR A 49 1.22 0.61 4.35
C TYR A 49 0.06 0.44 5.34
N ILE A 50 -1.15 0.22 4.86
CA ILE A 50 -2.30 -0.11 5.73
C ILE A 50 -2.02 -1.41 6.48
N VAL A 51 -1.58 -2.47 5.80
CA VAL A 51 -1.24 -3.76 6.42
C VAL A 51 -0.11 -3.60 7.44
N ALA A 52 0.93 -2.84 7.11
CA ALA A 52 2.04 -2.57 8.02
C ALA A 52 1.58 -1.83 9.29
N GLU A 53 0.65 -0.89 9.14
CA GLU A 53 0.03 -0.19 10.25
C GLU A 53 -0.86 -1.09 11.10
N LEU A 54 -1.69 -1.94 10.49
CA LEU A 54 -2.54 -2.90 11.21
C LEU A 54 -1.69 -3.84 12.07
N ILE A 55 -0.54 -4.29 11.57
CA ILE A 55 0.37 -5.18 12.31
C ILE A 55 1.16 -4.43 13.41
N SER A 56 1.58 -3.19 13.14
CA SER A 56 2.54 -2.48 14.02
C SER A 56 1.92 -1.36 14.86
N GLY A 57 0.64 -1.03 14.64
CA GLY A 57 -0.12 0.06 15.26
C GLY A 57 0.25 1.47 14.79
N LYS A 58 1.40 1.66 14.13
CA LYS A 58 1.83 2.98 13.59
C LYS A 58 2.83 2.84 12.45
N LEU A 59 2.77 3.78 11.52
CA LEU A 59 3.78 3.96 10.48
C LEU A 59 4.95 4.86 10.97
N PRO A 60 6.17 4.68 10.42
CA PRO A 60 7.34 5.49 10.80
C PRO A 60 7.15 7.00 10.63
N TRP A 61 6.38 7.41 9.63
CA TRP A 61 6.10 8.82 9.32
C TRP A 61 4.83 9.35 10.00
N ARG A 62 4.29 8.68 11.03
CA ARG A 62 3.12 9.16 11.78
C ARG A 62 3.32 10.57 12.35
N ALA A 63 4.53 10.89 12.81
CA ALA A 63 4.86 12.20 13.39
C ALA A 63 5.49 13.17 12.37
N ALA A 64 5.54 12.82 11.08
CA ALA A 64 6.18 13.65 10.06
C ALA A 64 5.35 14.91 9.78
N LYS A 65 5.90 16.09 10.10
CA LYS A 65 5.23 17.39 9.90
C LYS A 65 5.18 17.78 8.41
N THR A 66 6.29 17.63 7.69
CA THR A 66 6.42 18.08 6.30
C THR A 66 6.35 16.94 5.29
N VAL A 67 5.99 17.25 4.05
CA VAL A 67 5.95 16.26 2.95
C VAL A 67 7.35 15.70 2.70
N ALA A 68 8.38 16.56 2.72
CA ALA A 68 9.77 16.17 2.53
C ALA A 68 10.24 15.14 3.57
N VAL A 69 9.98 15.37 4.87
CA VAL A 69 10.32 14.43 5.94
C VAL A 69 9.56 13.11 5.75
N SER A 70 8.27 13.18 5.40
CA SER A 70 7.45 12.00 5.13
C SER A 70 7.98 11.16 3.95
N ALA A 71 8.49 11.81 2.90
CA ALA A 71 9.09 11.16 1.74
C ALA A 71 10.45 10.54 2.05
N GLN A 72 11.28 11.21 2.87
CA GLN A 72 12.57 10.68 3.32
C GLN A 72 12.40 9.39 4.13
N LEU A 73 11.46 9.38 5.08
CA LEU A 73 11.15 8.20 5.90
C LEU A 73 10.62 7.02 5.07
N ARG A 74 9.90 7.29 3.97
CA ARG A 74 9.52 6.22 3.01
C ARG A 74 10.70 5.69 2.23
N GLY A 75 11.69 6.53 1.94
CA GLY A 75 12.94 6.12 1.30
C GLY A 75 13.72 5.09 2.11
N THR A 76 13.62 5.14 3.44
CA THR A 76 14.28 4.21 4.36
C THR A 76 13.32 3.18 4.98
N PHE A 77 12.10 3.06 4.46
CA PHE A 77 11.07 2.18 5.05
C PHE A 77 11.52 0.72 5.16
N ALA A 78 12.27 0.22 4.17
CA ALA A 78 12.78 -1.15 4.17
C ALA A 78 13.73 -1.48 5.34
N HIS A 79 14.33 -0.46 5.96
CA HIS A 79 15.22 -0.61 7.12
C HIS A 79 14.48 -0.47 8.46
N HIS A 80 13.19 -0.14 8.43
CA HIS A 80 12.41 0.08 9.64
C HIS A 80 11.87 -1.23 10.21
N VAL A 81 11.80 -1.32 11.55
CA VAL A 81 11.21 -2.49 12.24
C VAL A 81 9.76 -2.78 11.85
N VAL A 82 9.02 -1.76 11.42
CA VAL A 82 7.65 -1.92 10.91
C VAL A 82 7.65 -2.76 9.63
N PHE A 83 8.65 -2.57 8.76
CA PHE A 83 8.80 -3.37 7.55
C PHE A 83 9.21 -4.80 7.87
N THR A 84 10.12 -5.03 8.83
CA THR A 84 10.59 -6.39 9.17
C THR A 84 9.48 -7.29 9.72
N ARG A 85 8.43 -6.71 10.32
CA ARG A 85 7.23 -7.42 10.80
C ARG A 85 6.30 -7.89 9.68
N LEU A 86 6.42 -7.33 8.47
CA LEU A 86 5.62 -7.78 7.33
C LEU A 86 6.01 -9.20 6.91
N PRO A 87 5.05 -10.02 6.43
CA PRO A 87 5.34 -11.28 5.78
C PRO A 87 6.40 -11.09 4.68
N ARG A 88 7.35 -12.04 4.58
CA ARG A 88 8.47 -11.95 3.62
C ARG A 88 7.99 -11.78 2.18
N GLU A 89 6.87 -12.40 1.83
CA GLU A 89 6.24 -12.34 0.52
C GLU A 89 5.80 -10.91 0.20
N ILE A 90 5.20 -10.22 1.18
CA ILE A 90 4.78 -8.81 1.06
C ILE A 90 5.98 -7.86 1.01
N ARG A 91 7.06 -8.15 1.75
CA ARG A 91 8.31 -7.38 1.66
C ARG A 91 8.93 -7.46 0.26
N LEU A 92 8.99 -8.65 -0.32
CA LEU A 92 9.48 -8.84 -1.69
C LEU A 92 8.57 -8.14 -2.70
N LEU A 93 7.24 -8.24 -2.53
CA LEU A 93 6.27 -7.53 -3.35
C LEU A 93 6.49 -6.01 -3.30
N TYR A 94 6.67 -5.43 -2.11
CA TYR A 94 6.94 -4.00 -1.93
C TYR A 94 8.14 -3.53 -2.77
N HIS A 95 9.25 -4.27 -2.74
CA HIS A 95 10.43 -3.90 -3.55
C HIS A 95 10.14 -3.93 -5.05
N LYS A 96 9.37 -4.89 -5.53
CA LYS A 96 8.98 -4.97 -6.95
C LYS A 96 8.08 -3.79 -7.34
N LEU A 97 7.04 -3.50 -6.55
CA LEU A 97 6.12 -2.39 -6.81
C LEU A 97 6.81 -1.03 -6.81
N ASN A 98 7.78 -0.79 -5.91
CA ASN A 98 8.55 0.46 -5.92
C ASN A 98 9.40 0.63 -7.19
N ARG A 99 9.82 -0.47 -7.82
CA ARG A 99 10.57 -0.47 -9.08
C ARG A 99 9.66 -0.39 -10.31
N THR A 100 8.37 -0.72 -10.19
CA THR A 100 7.39 -0.61 -11.27
C THR A 100 7.14 0.87 -11.58
N PRO A 101 7.39 1.36 -12.81
CA PRO A 101 7.09 2.73 -13.21
C PRO A 101 5.58 3.04 -13.09
N GLY A 102 5.23 4.29 -12.80
CA GLY A 102 3.81 4.71 -12.74
C GLY A 102 3.06 4.63 -14.08
N THR A 103 3.78 4.42 -15.19
CA THR A 103 3.23 4.26 -16.53
C THR A 103 3.05 2.80 -16.95
N LYS A 104 3.39 1.83 -16.08
CA LYS A 104 3.33 0.41 -16.37
C LYS A 104 2.37 -0.31 -15.44
N ASP A 105 1.64 -1.29 -15.99
CA ASP A 105 0.85 -2.21 -15.18
C ASP A 105 1.73 -3.04 -14.24
N PRO A 106 1.36 -3.16 -12.95
CA PRO A 106 1.97 -4.14 -12.08
C PRO A 106 1.51 -5.55 -12.46
N ASP A 107 2.31 -6.55 -12.11
CA ASP A 107 1.93 -7.95 -12.27
C ASP A 107 0.89 -8.33 -11.20
N TYR A 108 -0.40 -8.22 -11.55
CA TYR A 108 -1.52 -8.52 -10.68
C TYR A 108 -1.54 -9.99 -10.21
N GLY A 109 -1.09 -10.92 -11.07
CA GLY A 109 -0.99 -12.34 -10.71
C GLY A 109 0.04 -12.57 -9.61
N MET A 110 1.20 -11.93 -9.73
CA MET A 110 2.24 -11.94 -8.69
C MET A 110 1.79 -11.24 -7.41
N ILE A 111 1.07 -10.12 -7.50
CA ILE A 111 0.51 -9.42 -6.34
C ILE A 111 -0.40 -10.38 -5.57
N LEU A 112 -1.41 -10.94 -6.25
CA LEU A 112 -2.36 -11.86 -5.64
C LEU A 112 -1.66 -13.07 -5.03
N LYS A 113 -0.74 -13.69 -5.78
CA LYS A 113 0.06 -14.82 -5.30
C LYS A 113 0.85 -14.47 -4.04
N SER A 114 1.44 -13.28 -3.96
CA SER A 114 2.22 -12.86 -2.79
C SER A 114 1.35 -12.73 -1.53
N PHE A 115 0.13 -12.20 -1.66
CA PHE A 115 -0.82 -12.15 -0.55
C PHE A 115 -1.32 -13.55 -0.15
N MET A 116 -1.65 -14.40 -1.12
CA MET A 116 -2.09 -15.77 -0.86
C MET A 116 -0.99 -16.61 -0.20
N ASP A 117 0.25 -16.51 -0.67
CA ASP A 117 1.40 -17.22 -0.10
C ASP A 117 1.71 -16.72 1.33
N ALA A 118 1.54 -15.41 1.58
CA ALA A 118 1.65 -14.85 2.93
C ALA A 118 0.59 -15.40 3.88
N LEU A 119 -0.67 -15.48 3.42
CA LEU A 119 -1.80 -16.01 4.20
C LEU A 119 -1.61 -17.50 4.49
N LYS A 120 -1.35 -18.32 3.47
CA LYS A 120 -1.09 -19.77 3.62
C LYS A 120 0.00 -20.07 4.65
N ARG A 121 1.03 -19.24 4.72
CA ARG A 121 2.15 -19.43 5.66
C ARG A 121 1.85 -18.93 7.07
N LYS A 122 1.11 -17.83 7.22
CA LYS A 122 0.87 -17.18 8.52
C LYS A 122 -0.43 -17.60 9.19
N ALA A 123 -1.41 -18.04 8.41
CA ALA A 123 -2.73 -18.46 8.87
C ALA A 123 -3.24 -19.57 7.94
N PRO A 124 -2.63 -20.77 7.97
CA PRO A 124 -3.01 -21.89 7.11
C PRO A 124 -4.46 -22.33 7.31
N ASP A 125 -4.98 -22.18 8.53
CA ASP A 125 -6.32 -22.59 8.92
C ASP A 125 -7.38 -21.49 8.72
N LEU A 126 -6.98 -20.32 8.20
CA LEU A 126 -7.90 -19.20 7.98
C LEU A 126 -8.90 -19.55 6.89
N GLN A 127 -10.17 -19.73 7.28
CA GLN A 127 -11.26 -19.85 6.34
C GLN A 127 -11.56 -18.48 5.74
N THR A 128 -11.12 -18.25 4.50
CA THR A 128 -11.25 -16.96 3.80
C THR A 128 -12.70 -16.54 3.50
N LYS A 129 -13.69 -17.36 3.87
CA LYS A 129 -15.11 -17.10 3.66
C LYS A 129 -15.77 -16.30 4.78
N GLU A 130 -15.11 -16.19 5.93
CA GLU A 130 -15.70 -15.54 7.11
C GLU A 130 -15.01 -14.21 7.39
N LEU A 131 -15.82 -13.17 7.66
CA LEU A 131 -15.31 -11.90 8.14
C LEU A 131 -14.75 -12.10 9.55
N PRO A 132 -13.68 -11.37 9.93
CA PRO A 132 -13.21 -11.38 11.31
C PRO A 132 -14.33 -11.01 12.30
N ASP A 133 -14.29 -11.55 13.51
CA ASP A 133 -15.32 -11.37 14.56
C ASP A 133 -15.68 -9.91 14.87
N TRP A 134 -14.76 -8.98 14.64
CA TRP A 134 -14.99 -7.54 14.88
C TRP A 134 -15.66 -6.83 13.70
N MET A 135 -15.81 -7.51 12.56
CA MET A 135 -16.43 -7.02 11.34
C MET A 135 -17.74 -7.75 11.01
N SER A 136 -18.08 -8.82 11.75
CA SER A 136 -19.41 -9.40 11.71
C SER A 136 -20.42 -8.40 12.25
N MET A 137 -21.49 -8.17 11.48
CA MET A 137 -22.60 -7.33 11.93
C MET A 137 -23.34 -8.09 13.04
N PRO A 138 -23.80 -7.41 14.12
CA PRO A 138 -24.67 -8.05 15.09
C PRO A 138 -25.90 -8.62 14.36
N ALA A 139 -26.31 -9.83 14.72
CA ALA A 139 -27.51 -10.45 14.16
C ALA A 139 -28.71 -9.52 14.43
N THR A 140 -29.42 -9.14 13.36
CA THR A 140 -30.65 -8.35 13.39
C THR A 140 -31.81 -9.14 13.98
#